data_AF-A0A7J5K525-F1
#
_entry.id   AF-A0A7J5K525-F1
#
_cell.length_a   1.000
_cell.length_b   1.000
_cell.length_c   1.000
_cell.angle_alpha   90.00
_cell.angle_beta   90.00
_cell.angle_gamma   90.00
#
_symmetry.space_group_name_H-M   'P 1'
#
loop_
_entity.id
_entity.type
_entity.pdbx_description
1 polymer ?
#
loop_
_entity_poly.entity_id
_entity_poly.type
_entity_poly.pdbx_seq_one_letter_code
_entity_poly.pdbx_strand_id
1 'polypeptide(L)' 'HFKDPEYPEWFGYLNRQGEVLLPLKGGKWKGCFHVPRGLYQCWKVLENL' A
#
# COMPACT_ATOMS: atom_id res chain seq x y z
N HIS A 1 -1.24 9.00 -3.31
CA HIS A 1 -1.02 9.22 -1.87
C HIS A 1 -0.20 8.10 -1.23
N PHE A 2 -0.66 6.84 -1.18
CA PHE A 2 0.06 5.77 -0.45
C PHE A 2 1.29 5.18 -1.14
N LYS A 3 1.30 5.07 -2.48
CA LYS A 3 2.49 4.60 -3.22
C LYS A 3 3.62 5.61 -3.04
N ASP A 4 4.77 5.12 -2.61
CA ASP A 4 5.98 5.92 -2.50
C ASP A 4 6.63 6.09 -3.89
N PRO A 5 6.97 7.31 -4.31
CA PRO A 5 7.64 7.56 -5.58
C PRO A 5 9.14 7.23 -5.58
N GLU A 6 9.80 7.19 -4.42
CA GLU A 6 11.26 7.03 -4.33
C GLU A 6 11.66 5.57 -4.08
N TYR A 7 10.96 4.88 -3.16
CA TYR A 7 11.26 3.49 -2.81
C TYR A 7 10.10 2.55 -3.12
N PRO A 8 10.38 1.25 -3.40
CA PRO A 8 9.33 0.23 -3.52
C PRO A 8 8.42 0.17 -2.28
N GLU A 9 7.26 -0.47 -2.43
CA GLU A 9 6.21 -0.58 -1.39
C GLU A 9 5.45 0.72 -1.07
N TRP A 10 4.34 0.58 -0.35
CA TRP A 10 3.43 1.68 -0.04
C TRP A 10 3.55 2.11 1.42
N PHE A 11 3.31 3.38 1.72
CA PHE A 11 3.13 3.87 3.09
C PHE A 11 1.87 3.24 3.71
N GLY A 12 1.92 2.98 5.01
CA GLY A 12 0.79 2.43 5.76
C GLY A 12 -0.13 3.46 6.40
N TYR A 13 0.39 4.65 6.73
CA TYR A 13 -0.27 5.59 7.63
C TYR A 13 -0.13 7.02 7.12
N LEU A 14 -1.26 7.65 6.83
CA LEU A 14 -1.37 9.05 6.43
C LEU A 14 -2.18 9.82 7.49
N ASN A 15 -1.97 11.13 7.59
CA ASN A 15 -2.88 11.99 8.34
C ASN A 15 -4.15 12.28 7.52
N ARG A 16 -5.08 13.06 8.07
CA ARG A 16 -6.36 13.38 7.41
C ARG A 16 -6.18 14.15 6.09
N GLN A 17 -5.08 14.89 5.95
CA GLN A 17 -4.74 15.66 4.75
C GLN A 17 -4.10 14.80 3.65
N GLY A 18 -3.84 13.52 3.93
CA GLY A 18 -3.20 12.59 3.00
C GLY A 18 -1.68 12.71 2.97
N GLU A 19 -1.08 13.37 3.96
CA GLU A 19 0.37 13.48 4.12
C GLU A 19 0.90 12.28 4.92
N VAL A 20 2.16 11.90 4.70
CA VAL A 20 2.78 10.74 5.36
C VAL A 20 2.90 11.00 6.86
N LEU A 21 2.19 10.22 7.67
CA LEU A 21 2.24 10.31 9.13
C LEU A 21 3.38 9.46 9.71
N LEU A 22 3.55 8.24 9.21
CA LEU A 22 4.65 7.35 9.59
C LEU A 22 5.39 6.88 8.32
N PRO A 23 6.66 7.25 8.12
CA PRO A 23 7.42 6.94 6.90
C PRO A 23 7.97 5.51 6.93
N LEU A 24 7.12 4.53 7.25
CA LEU A 24 7.48 3.12 7.35
C LEU A 24 6.78 2.28 6.27
N LYS A 25 7.49 1.28 5.74
CA LYS A 25 6.95 0.30 4.78
C LYS A 25 6.51 -1.00 5.45
N GLY A 26 6.92 -1.23 6.69
CA GLY A 26 6.50 -2.34 7.52
C GLY A 26 6.66 -2.04 9.00
N GLY A 27 5.94 -2.77 9.84
CA GLY A 27 5.98 -2.63 11.29
C GLY A 27 5.17 -3.74 11.95
N LYS A 28 4.82 -3.58 13.23
CA LYS A 28 4.03 -4.58 13.97
C LYS A 28 2.71 -4.96 13.27
N TRP A 29 2.11 -4.02 12.54
CA TRP A 29 0.79 -4.18 11.92
C TRP A 29 0.76 -3.99 10.40
N LYS A 30 1.91 -3.72 9.76
CA LYS A 30 2.02 -3.68 8.29
C LYS A 30 3.10 -4.67 7.84
N GLY A 31 2.69 -5.63 7.01
CA GLY A 31 3.57 -6.61 6.39
C GLY A 31 3.08 -7.02 5.00
N CYS A 32 3.65 -8.09 4.46
CA CYS A 32 3.35 -8.65 3.15
C CYS A 32 1.99 -9.38 3.14
N PHE A 33 0.89 -8.62 3.23
CA PHE A 33 -0.47 -9.18 3.21
C PHE A 33 -1.43 -8.31 2.41
N HIS A 34 -1.78 -7.12 2.92
CA HIS A 34 -2.83 -6.29 2.31
C HIS A 34 -2.49 -5.77 0.92
N VAL A 35 -1.30 -5.15 0.75
CA VAL A 35 -0.86 -4.59 -0.54
C VAL A 35 -0.75 -5.68 -1.63
N PRO A 36 0.06 -6.75 -1.46
CA PRO A 36 0.21 -7.76 -2.52
C PRO A 36 -1.10 -8.49 -2.82
N ARG A 37 -1.89 -8.84 -1.79
CA ARG A 37 -3.20 -9.48 -2.00
C ARG A 37 -4.17 -8.56 -2.74
N GLY A 38 -4.26 -7.29 -2.35
CA GLY A 38 -5.15 -6.32 -2.98
C GLY A 38 -4.84 -6.13 -4.46
N LEU A 39 -3.56 -5.93 -4.79
CA LEU A 39 -3.11 -5.79 -6.19
C LEU A 39 -3.38 -7.06 -7.00
N TYR A 40 -3.08 -8.24 -6.44
CA TYR A 40 -3.34 -9.51 -7.11
C TYR A 40 -4.84 -9.72 -7.38
N GLN A 41 -5.71 -9.45 -6.41
CA GLN A 41 -7.16 -9.62 -6.59
C GLN A 41 -7.71 -8.64 -7.63
N CYS A 42 -7.30 -7.36 -7.59
CA CYS A 42 -7.68 -6.40 -8.63
C CYS A 42 -7.22 -6.84 -10.01
N TRP A 43 -5.98 -7.32 -10.13
CA TRP A 43 -5.49 -7.88 -11.40
C TRP A 43 -6.37 -9.04 -11.88
N LYS A 44 -6.66 -10.03 -11.03
CA LYS A 44 -7.50 -11.17 -11.40
C LYS A 44 -8.92 -10.76 -11.81
N VAL A 45 -9.49 -9.72 -11.21
CA VAL A 45 -10.80 -9.18 -11.62
C VAL A 45 -10.68 -8.50 -12.98
N LEU A 46 -9.70 -7.61 -13.15
CA LEU A 46 -9.49 -6.86 -14.38
C LEU A 46 -9.09 -7.75 -15.57
N GLU A 47 -8.41 -8.86 -15.33
CA GLU A 47 -8.08 -9.86 -16.35
C GLU A 47 -9.32 -10.57 -16.91
N ASN A 48 -10.41 -10.62 -16.15
CA ASN A 48 -11.67 -11.25 -16.54
C ASN A 48 -12.73 -10.27 -17.06
N LEU A 49 -12.39 -8.98 -17.19
CA LEU A 49 -13.25 -7.93 -17.76
C LEU A 49 -12.82 -7.61 -19.19
#